data_AF-A0A1I8BQP6-F1
#
_entry.id   AF-A0A1I8BQP6-F1
#
_cell.length_a   1.000
_cell.length_b   1.000
_cell.length_c   1.000
_cell.angle_alpha   90.00
_cell.angle_beta   90.00
_cell.angle_gamma   90.00
#
_symmetry.space_group_name_H-M   'P 1'
#
loop_
_entity.id
_entity.type
_entity.pdbx_description
1 polymer ?
#
loop_
_entity_poly.entity_id
_entity_poly.type
_entity_poly.pdbx_seq_one_letter_code
_entity_poly.pdbx_strand_id
1 'polypeptide(L)'
;MDLTLDELFKRVQNSIHQDSGKTADIDLIVKETGLPKQFVNYVIESVILHYNDIELLKHMVIFVAEKCKQEGINVNLTITATFLKKIEPICRTLKEDSAFFPDYKEDNRDTSLDFPLLTRFAIVATYCASYNPPVTDQRFFFKTDISTKRRKGGGNFSAKNSKEKFHEKGPRSFEHQRALFIFLFFCKNFDEAFEDFGSDFQIDFTSQITHLVDAGLLRIVSASENLDLPLYLSLCGLDFAKRIARSISVEFKLENYLWDFVSDC
;
A
#
# COMPACT_ATOMS: atom_id res chain seq x y z
N MET A 1 4.14 3.08 24.59
CA MET A 1 3.78 2.85 26.00
C MET A 1 2.31 3.22 26.07
N ASP A 2 1.44 2.23 25.91
CA ASP A 2 -0.01 2.46 25.74
C ASP A 2 -0.62 2.86 27.08
N LEU A 3 -1.22 4.05 27.12
CA LEU A 3 -2.02 4.50 28.25
C LEU A 3 -3.27 3.63 28.33
N THR A 4 -3.58 3.17 29.54
CA THR A 4 -4.80 2.40 29.78
C THR A 4 -6.04 3.28 29.64
N LEU A 5 -7.17 2.70 29.23
CA LEU A 5 -8.47 3.39 29.12
C LEU A 5 -8.84 4.19 30.37
N ASP A 6 -8.51 3.67 31.56
CA ASP A 6 -8.79 4.31 32.84
C ASP A 6 -7.89 5.54 33.10
N GLU A 7 -6.64 5.52 32.61
CA GLU A 7 -5.73 6.66 32.66
C GLU A 7 -6.14 7.75 31.67
N LEU A 8 -6.59 7.36 30.46
CA LEU A 8 -7.17 8.29 29.49
C LEU A 8 -8.44 8.93 30.04
N PHE A 9 -9.35 8.15 30.63
CA PHE A 9 -10.57 8.69 31.23
C PHE A 9 -10.26 9.68 32.35
N LYS A 10 -9.31 9.36 33.24
CA LYS A 10 -8.85 10.28 34.29
C LYS A 10 -8.19 11.53 33.71
N ARG A 11 -7.41 11.43 32.64
CA ARG A 11 -6.79 12.60 31.97
C ARG A 11 -7.82 13.50 31.32
N VAL A 12 -8.80 12.96 30.62
CA VAL A 12 -9.89 13.73 30.02
C VAL A 12 -10.71 14.45 31.10
N GLN A 13 -10.99 13.79 32.22
CA GLN A 13 -11.68 14.42 33.36
C GLN A 13 -10.82 15.51 34.02
N ASN A 14 -9.50 15.32 34.09
CA ASN A 14 -8.57 16.27 34.70
C ASN A 14 -8.18 17.43 33.76
N SER A 15 -8.19 17.25 32.43
CA SER A 15 -7.86 18.31 31.46
C SER A 15 -8.98 19.32 31.27
N ILE A 16 -10.20 19.00 31.73
CA ILE A 16 -11.27 19.98 31.95
C ILE A 16 -10.86 21.05 32.98
N HIS A 17 -9.79 20.80 33.77
CA HIS A 17 -9.36 21.69 34.86
C HIS A 17 -7.91 22.19 34.79
N GLN A 18 -7.12 21.89 33.74
CA GLN A 18 -5.76 22.42 33.62
C GLN A 18 -5.47 23.05 32.25
N ASP A 19 -5.37 24.37 32.29
CA ASP A 19 -5.06 25.28 31.20
C ASP A 19 -3.54 25.37 31.00
N SER A 20 -3.02 24.82 29.88
CA SER A 20 -1.65 25.09 29.45
C SER A 20 -1.52 24.94 27.93
N GLY A 21 -1.54 26.07 27.22
CA GLY A 21 -1.01 26.26 25.86
C GLY A 21 -1.73 25.58 24.69
N LYS A 22 -2.32 24.40 24.86
CA LYS A 22 -3.03 23.63 23.82
C LYS A 22 -4.53 23.96 23.71
N THR A 23 -5.04 24.77 24.62
CA THR A 23 -6.45 25.13 24.71
C THR A 23 -6.91 25.98 23.52
N ALA A 24 -6.04 26.84 22.98
CA ALA A 24 -6.35 27.69 21.83
C ALA A 24 -6.65 26.91 20.54
N ASP A 25 -5.89 25.85 20.26
CA ASP A 25 -6.07 25.02 19.05
C ASP A 25 -7.34 24.16 19.15
N ILE A 26 -7.65 23.63 20.33
CA ILE A 26 -8.87 22.86 20.58
C ILE A 26 -10.10 23.77 20.44
N ASP A 27 -10.06 24.97 21.00
CA ASP A 27 -11.18 25.91 20.92
C ASP A 27 -11.43 26.39 19.48
N LEU A 28 -10.36 26.53 18.67
CA LEU A 28 -10.48 26.81 17.24
C LEU A 28 -11.14 25.64 16.50
N ILE A 29 -10.69 24.40 16.70
CA ILE A 29 -11.27 23.21 16.06
C ILE A 29 -12.73 23.02 16.48
N VAL A 30 -13.07 23.24 17.75
CA VAL A 30 -14.46 23.19 18.25
C VAL A 30 -15.32 24.23 17.52
N LYS A 31 -14.83 25.46 17.38
CA LYS A 31 -15.55 26.53 16.70
C LYS A 31 -15.78 26.22 15.21
N GLU A 32 -14.79 25.66 14.53
CA GLU A 32 -14.87 25.37 13.09
C GLU A 32 -15.68 24.11 12.78
N THR A 33 -15.58 23.06 13.61
CA THR A 33 -16.29 21.79 13.38
C THR A 33 -17.71 21.80 13.96
N GLY A 34 -18.00 22.67 14.93
CA GLY A 34 -19.27 22.67 15.66
C GLY A 34 -19.47 21.46 16.57
N LEU A 35 -18.42 20.64 16.79
CA LEU A 35 -18.49 19.43 17.60
C LEU A 35 -18.27 19.75 19.09
N PRO A 36 -18.82 18.92 20.01
CA PRO A 36 -18.67 19.17 21.44
C PRO A 36 -17.22 19.16 21.88
N LYS A 37 -16.82 20.17 22.69
CA LYS A 37 -15.44 20.32 23.19
C LYS A 37 -14.89 19.06 23.86
N GLN A 38 -15.72 18.33 24.60
CA GLN A 38 -15.30 17.08 25.23
C GLN A 38 -14.90 16.01 24.21
N PHE A 39 -15.66 15.87 23.12
CA PHE A 39 -15.38 14.91 22.04
C PHE A 39 -14.12 15.29 21.29
N VAL A 40 -14.00 16.56 20.89
CA VAL A 40 -12.80 17.09 20.22
C VAL A 40 -11.57 16.86 21.07
N ASN A 41 -11.64 17.17 22.37
CA ASN A 41 -10.53 16.98 23.30
C ASN A 41 -10.14 15.50 23.44
N TYR A 42 -11.10 14.58 23.53
CA TYR A 42 -10.80 13.15 23.59
C TYR A 42 -10.08 12.63 22.35
N VAL A 43 -10.58 12.98 21.15
CA VAL A 43 -9.96 12.55 19.89
C VAL A 43 -8.56 13.12 19.79
N ILE A 44 -8.41 14.43 20.03
CA ILE A 44 -7.12 15.12 19.99
C ILE A 44 -6.14 14.53 21.01
N GLU A 45 -6.52 14.35 22.28
CA GLU A 45 -5.64 13.72 23.28
C GLU A 45 -5.27 12.28 22.90
N SER A 46 -6.16 11.57 22.21
CA SER A 46 -5.87 10.23 21.71
C SER A 46 -4.80 10.28 20.62
N VAL A 47 -4.83 11.22 19.67
CA VAL A 47 -3.92 11.26 18.50
C VAL A 47 -2.74 12.24 18.60
N ILE A 48 -2.73 13.20 19.52
CA ILE A 48 -1.73 14.30 19.63
C ILE A 48 -0.29 13.82 19.73
N LEU A 49 -0.06 12.61 20.26
CA LEU A 49 1.30 12.06 20.34
C LEU A 49 1.96 11.90 18.96
N HIS A 50 1.18 11.96 17.89
CA HIS A 50 1.62 11.66 16.54
C HIS A 50 1.51 12.85 15.56
N TYR A 51 0.73 13.88 15.87
CA TYR A 51 0.41 14.96 14.91
C TYR A 51 0.33 16.34 15.59
N ASN A 52 0.93 17.35 14.94
CA ASN A 52 0.93 18.76 15.39
C ASN A 52 0.29 19.74 14.37
N ASP A 53 -0.28 19.23 13.28
CA ASP A 53 -0.93 20.05 12.25
C ASP A 53 -2.42 20.23 12.58
N ILE A 54 -2.84 21.48 12.79
CA ILE A 54 -4.21 21.85 13.19
C ILE A 54 -5.25 21.42 12.13
N GLU A 55 -4.93 21.57 10.84
CA GLU A 55 -5.86 21.20 9.77
C GLU A 55 -6.03 19.67 9.70
N LEU A 56 -4.93 18.94 9.87
CA LEU A 56 -4.97 17.48 9.96
C LEU A 56 -5.78 17.01 11.19
N LEU A 57 -5.56 17.64 12.34
CA LEU A 57 -6.32 17.34 13.57
C LEU A 57 -7.81 17.62 13.37
N LYS A 58 -8.18 18.69 12.66
CA LYS A 58 -9.56 19.00 12.28
C LYS A 58 -10.16 17.90 11.40
N HIS A 59 -9.46 17.48 10.34
CA HIS A 59 -9.90 16.38 9.47
C HIS A 59 -10.07 15.07 10.24
N MET A 60 -9.15 14.74 11.14
CA MET A 60 -9.26 13.55 12.00
C MET A 60 -10.50 13.61 12.88
N VAL A 61 -10.76 14.75 13.53
CA VAL A 61 -11.93 14.95 14.39
C VAL A 61 -13.24 14.79 13.61
N ILE A 62 -13.33 15.36 12.40
CA ILE A 62 -14.50 15.21 11.52
C ILE A 62 -14.66 13.73 11.12
N PHE A 63 -13.58 13.07 10.69
CA PHE A 63 -13.63 11.67 10.29
C PHE A 63 -14.12 10.75 11.42
N VAL A 64 -13.64 10.93 12.66
CA VAL A 64 -14.14 10.17 13.82
C VAL A 64 -15.62 10.43 14.03
N ALA A 65 -16.07 11.68 13.90
CA ALA A 65 -17.47 12.03 14.07
C ALA A 65 -18.36 11.35 13.02
N GLU A 66 -17.93 11.31 11.76
CA GLU A 66 -18.63 10.59 10.68
C GLU A 66 -18.69 9.08 10.93
N LYS A 67 -17.57 8.48 11.35
CA LYS A 67 -17.54 7.05 11.73
C LYS A 67 -18.45 6.75 12.92
N CYS A 68 -18.45 7.60 13.93
CA CYS A 68 -19.39 7.51 15.06
C CYS A 68 -20.83 7.55 14.57
N LYS A 69 -21.16 8.47 13.64
CA LYS A 69 -22.50 8.56 13.04
C LYS A 69 -22.88 7.28 12.27
N GLN A 70 -21.96 6.70 11.51
CA GLN A 70 -22.17 5.43 10.79
C GLN A 70 -22.48 4.26 11.76
N GLU A 71 -21.84 4.25 12.93
CA GLU A 71 -22.07 3.24 13.98
C GLU A 71 -23.24 3.57 14.94
N GLY A 72 -23.98 4.65 14.67
CA GLY A 72 -25.10 5.09 15.52
C GLY A 72 -24.67 5.65 16.89
N ILE A 73 -23.41 6.05 17.03
CA ILE A 73 -22.85 6.69 18.22
C ILE A 73 -23.14 8.19 18.14
N ASN A 74 -23.92 8.70 19.09
CA ASN A 74 -24.21 10.13 19.18
C ASN A 74 -23.09 10.87 19.90
N VAL A 75 -22.28 11.62 19.14
CA VAL A 75 -21.15 12.42 19.64
C VAL A 75 -21.54 13.60 20.52
N ASN A 76 -22.82 14.03 20.50
CA ASN A 76 -23.35 15.14 21.31
C ASN A 76 -23.76 14.72 22.72
N LEU A 77 -23.73 13.43 23.05
CA LEU A 77 -24.01 12.94 24.39
C LEU A 77 -22.79 13.11 25.29
N THR A 78 -23.03 13.27 26.59
CA THR A 78 -21.97 13.31 27.61
C THR A 78 -21.05 12.10 27.48
N ILE A 79 -19.73 12.35 27.50
CA ILE A 79 -18.72 11.30 27.43
C ILE A 79 -18.87 10.37 28.65
N THR A 80 -19.38 9.17 28.39
CA THR A 80 -19.50 8.08 29.36
C THR A 80 -18.42 7.03 29.12
N ALA A 81 -18.10 6.22 30.12
CA ALA A 81 -17.14 5.11 29.96
C ALA A 81 -17.57 4.12 28.84
N THR A 82 -18.87 3.95 28.62
CA THR A 82 -19.42 3.14 27.52
C THR A 82 -19.24 3.80 26.16
N PHE A 83 -19.37 5.13 26.07
CA PHE A 83 -19.06 5.90 24.86
C PHE A 83 -17.58 5.78 24.48
N LEU A 84 -16.68 5.94 25.46
CA LEU A 84 -15.24 5.84 25.22
C LEU A 84 -14.82 4.45 24.75
N LYS A 85 -15.37 3.38 25.33
CA LYS A 85 -15.11 2.00 24.87
C LYS A 85 -15.52 1.75 23.41
N LYS A 86 -16.54 2.46 22.92
CA LYS A 86 -16.98 2.35 21.52
C LYS A 86 -16.08 3.14 20.56
N ILE A 87 -15.57 4.28 21.00
CA ILE A 87 -14.76 5.17 20.16
C ILE A 87 -13.27 4.80 20.18
N GLU A 88 -12.78 4.22 21.26
CA GLU A 88 -11.39 3.77 21.38
C GLU A 88 -10.90 2.95 20.16
N PRO A 89 -11.59 1.91 19.65
CA PRO A 89 -11.14 1.19 18.46
C PRO A 89 -11.03 2.09 17.22
N ILE A 90 -11.96 3.04 17.04
CA ILE A 90 -11.95 4.01 15.94
C ILE A 90 -10.75 4.97 16.07
N CYS A 91 -10.45 5.43 17.29
CA CYS A 91 -9.27 6.26 17.54
C CYS A 91 -7.96 5.46 17.43
N ARG A 92 -7.97 4.16 17.70
CA ARG A 92 -6.80 3.29 17.55
C ARG A 92 -6.47 3.05 16.09
N THR A 93 -7.46 2.84 15.22
CA THR A 93 -7.19 2.73 13.78
C THR A 93 -6.52 3.99 13.21
N LEU A 94 -6.86 5.18 13.74
CA LEU A 94 -6.18 6.43 13.34
C LEU A 94 -4.72 6.52 13.77
N LYS A 95 -4.31 5.82 14.84
CA LYS A 95 -2.92 5.77 15.30
C LYS A 95 -2.07 4.83 14.47
N GLU A 96 -2.64 3.69 14.11
CA GLU A 96 -1.94 2.61 13.41
C GLU A 96 -1.83 2.91 11.92
N ASP A 97 -2.88 3.50 11.32
CA ASP A 97 -2.88 3.92 9.92
C ASP A 97 -2.39 5.37 9.78
N SER A 98 -1.09 5.59 9.98
CA SER A 98 -0.44 6.87 9.58
C SER A 98 -0.63 7.21 8.09
N ALA A 99 -1.01 6.21 7.29
CA ALA A 99 -1.40 6.32 5.89
C ALA A 99 -2.89 6.63 5.65
N PHE A 100 -3.69 6.91 6.68
CA PHE A 100 -5.12 7.23 6.52
C PHE A 100 -5.37 8.66 6.05
N PHE A 101 -4.43 9.58 6.30
CA PHE A 101 -4.50 10.97 5.82
C PHE A 101 -3.27 11.40 5.01
N PRO A 102 -2.81 10.64 4.00
CA PRO A 102 -1.70 11.10 3.16
C PRO A 102 -2.10 12.35 2.35
N ASP A 103 -3.41 12.61 2.23
CA ASP A 103 -3.96 13.56 1.26
C ASP A 103 -5.25 14.25 1.76
N TYR A 104 -5.28 14.75 3.00
CA TYR A 104 -6.39 15.63 3.44
C TYR A 104 -6.48 16.94 2.61
N LYS A 105 -5.50 17.20 1.74
CA LYS A 105 -5.50 18.30 0.77
C LYS A 105 -5.87 17.88 -0.67
N GLU A 106 -5.89 16.59 -1.00
CA GLU A 106 -6.31 16.11 -2.32
C GLU A 106 -7.47 15.13 -2.17
N ASP A 107 -8.66 15.70 -2.29
CA ASP A 107 -9.92 14.98 -2.42
C ASP A 107 -9.89 14.15 -3.72
N ASN A 108 -10.11 12.83 -3.62
CA ASN A 108 -10.22 11.84 -4.71
C ASN A 108 -8.94 11.17 -5.25
N ARG A 109 -8.43 10.16 -4.53
CA ARG A 109 -7.79 9.00 -5.18
C ARG A 109 -8.41 7.66 -4.79
N ASP A 110 -9.75 7.60 -4.83
CA ASP A 110 -10.36 6.44 -5.50
C ASP A 110 -10.20 6.66 -7.02
N THR A 111 -8.95 6.62 -7.49
CA THR A 111 -8.71 6.39 -8.91
C THR A 111 -9.27 5.00 -9.16
N SER A 112 -10.43 4.93 -9.81
CA SER A 112 -10.95 3.68 -10.36
C SER A 112 -9.77 2.96 -11.01
N LEU A 113 -9.44 1.76 -10.52
CA LEU A 113 -8.30 0.94 -10.96
C LEU A 113 -8.52 0.39 -12.38
N ASP A 114 -9.15 1.17 -13.26
CA ASP A 114 -9.57 0.77 -14.60
C ASP A 114 -8.43 0.99 -15.58
N PHE A 115 -7.31 0.30 -15.33
CA PHE A 115 -6.25 0.18 -16.32
C PHE A 115 -6.62 -0.91 -17.34
N PRO A 116 -6.30 -0.72 -18.63
CA PRO A 116 -6.39 -1.78 -19.62
C PRO A 116 -5.67 -3.05 -19.15
N LEU A 117 -6.15 -4.23 -19.53
CA LEU A 117 -5.63 -5.51 -19.05
C LEU A 117 -4.11 -5.65 -19.23
N LEU A 118 -3.58 -5.30 -20.41
CA LEU A 118 -2.14 -5.36 -20.69
C LEU A 118 -1.34 -4.37 -19.82
N THR A 119 -1.89 -3.19 -19.53
CA THR A 119 -1.25 -2.22 -18.63
C THR A 119 -1.18 -2.77 -17.21
N ARG A 120 -2.22 -3.47 -16.74
CA ARG A 120 -2.22 -4.15 -15.43
C ARG A 120 -1.15 -5.23 -15.37
N PHE A 121 -1.01 -6.04 -16.41
CA PHE A 121 0.09 -7.01 -16.52
C PHE A 121 1.46 -6.33 -16.49
N ALA A 122 1.65 -5.24 -17.22
CA ALA A 122 2.91 -4.51 -17.25
C ALA A 122 3.28 -3.91 -15.88
N ILE A 123 2.31 -3.39 -15.12
CA ILE A 123 2.50 -2.90 -13.75
C ILE A 123 3.01 -4.03 -12.86
N VAL A 124 2.36 -5.20 -12.89
CA VAL A 124 2.75 -6.34 -12.05
C VAL A 124 4.11 -6.91 -12.47
N ALA A 125 4.37 -7.01 -13.78
CA ALA A 125 5.64 -7.52 -14.31
C ALA A 125 6.83 -6.64 -13.91
N THR A 126 6.70 -5.31 -14.05
CA THR A 126 7.75 -4.36 -13.69
C THR A 126 7.98 -4.27 -12.18
N TYR A 127 6.93 -4.48 -11.38
CA TYR A 127 7.05 -4.66 -9.94
C TYR A 127 7.90 -5.89 -9.60
N CYS A 128 7.56 -7.06 -10.16
CA CYS A 128 8.35 -8.29 -9.98
C CYS A 128 9.80 -8.11 -10.44
N ALA A 129 10.03 -7.46 -11.59
CA ALA A 129 11.38 -7.17 -12.08
C ALA A 129 12.17 -6.30 -11.08
N SER A 130 11.54 -5.34 -10.42
CA SER A 130 12.23 -4.47 -9.46
C SER A 130 12.53 -5.13 -8.13
N TYR A 131 11.63 -6.00 -7.64
CA TYR A 131 11.71 -6.54 -6.29
C TYR A 131 12.32 -7.96 -6.22
N ASN A 132 12.30 -8.72 -7.31
CA ASN A 132 12.97 -10.00 -7.39
C ASN A 132 14.42 -9.88 -7.87
N PRO A 133 15.37 -10.64 -7.32
CA PRO A 133 16.70 -10.77 -7.90
C PRO A 133 16.64 -11.42 -9.30
N PRO A 134 17.42 -10.97 -10.30
CA PRO A 134 17.41 -11.56 -11.65
C PRO A 134 17.66 -13.07 -11.68
N VAL A 135 18.49 -13.58 -10.75
CA VAL A 135 18.79 -15.02 -10.62
C VAL A 135 17.57 -15.89 -10.32
N THR A 136 16.47 -15.28 -9.87
CA THR A 136 15.23 -16.00 -9.52
C THR A 136 14.25 -16.09 -10.68
N ASP A 137 14.48 -15.39 -11.80
CA ASP A 137 13.54 -15.33 -12.91
C ASP A 137 13.28 -16.72 -13.51
N GLN A 138 14.32 -17.56 -13.62
CA GLN A 138 14.19 -18.95 -14.07
C GLN A 138 13.25 -19.80 -13.21
N ARG A 139 13.22 -19.56 -11.90
CA ARG A 139 12.35 -20.29 -10.97
C ARG A 139 10.90 -19.88 -11.12
N PHE A 140 10.64 -18.59 -11.34
CA PHE A 140 9.29 -18.03 -11.29
C PHE A 140 8.62 -17.88 -12.66
N PHE A 141 9.38 -17.58 -13.71
CA PHE A 141 8.85 -17.09 -14.98
C PHE A 141 9.22 -17.97 -16.18
N PHE A 142 9.88 -19.11 -15.95
CA PHE A 142 10.12 -20.11 -16.98
C PHE A 142 9.39 -21.41 -16.61
N LYS A 143 8.40 -21.80 -17.42
CA LYS A 143 7.84 -23.16 -17.37
C LYS A 143 8.84 -24.10 -18.03
N THR A 144 9.51 -24.95 -17.25
CA THR A 144 10.03 -26.20 -17.81
C THR A 144 8.85 -27.15 -18.01
N ASP A 145 8.46 -27.41 -19.26
CA ASP A 145 7.59 -28.53 -19.63
C ASP A 145 8.32 -29.86 -19.39
N ILE A 146 8.62 -30.16 -18.13
CA ILE A 146 9.09 -31.45 -17.67
C ILE A 146 7.98 -32.00 -16.79
N SER A 147 7.06 -32.69 -17.46
CA SER A 147 6.23 -33.70 -16.85
C SER A 147 7.07 -34.58 -15.90
N THR A 148 6.57 -34.79 -14.68
CA THR A 148 6.86 -35.99 -13.89
C THR A 148 8.32 -36.44 -13.78
N LYS A 149 9.20 -35.59 -13.25
CA LYS A 149 10.33 -36.07 -12.42
C LYS A 149 10.80 -34.95 -11.51
N ARG A 150 10.32 -34.98 -10.27
CA ARG A 150 11.01 -34.35 -9.14
C ARG A 150 12.47 -34.84 -9.18
N ARG A 151 13.37 -34.03 -9.73
CA ARG A 151 14.81 -34.22 -9.55
C ARG A 151 15.12 -33.87 -8.10
N LYS A 152 14.98 -34.88 -7.26
CA LYS A 152 15.66 -34.98 -5.96
C LYS A 152 17.16 -34.94 -6.28
N GLY A 153 17.78 -33.79 -6.08
CA GLY A 153 19.23 -33.60 -6.18
C GLY A 153 19.68 -32.90 -7.47
N GLY A 154 20.34 -31.75 -7.31
CA GLY A 154 21.16 -31.17 -8.37
C GLY A 154 21.14 -29.65 -8.47
N GLY A 155 21.40 -28.95 -7.37
CA GLY A 155 21.65 -27.51 -7.37
C GLY A 155 21.69 -26.98 -5.95
N ASN A 156 22.87 -26.95 -5.35
CA ASN A 156 23.12 -26.37 -4.04
C ASN A 156 22.89 -24.84 -4.06
N PHE A 157 21.64 -24.39 -4.20
CA PHE A 157 21.16 -23.14 -3.64
C PHE A 157 20.51 -23.39 -2.27
N SER A 158 20.95 -24.45 -1.58
CA SER A 158 20.62 -24.67 -0.19
C SER A 158 21.11 -23.48 0.63
N ALA A 159 20.15 -22.70 1.11
CA ALA A 159 20.10 -22.29 2.50
C ALA A 159 21.42 -21.76 3.07
N LYS A 160 22.00 -20.74 2.44
CA LYS A 160 22.86 -19.81 3.16
C LYS A 160 21.95 -18.73 3.74
N ASN A 161 21.41 -19.05 4.92
CA ASN A 161 20.64 -18.14 5.75
C ASN A 161 21.24 -16.73 5.79
N SER A 162 20.51 -15.78 5.21
CA SER A 162 20.14 -14.52 5.85
C SER A 162 18.93 -14.05 5.07
N LYS A 163 17.73 -13.93 5.66
CA LYS A 163 17.22 -12.66 6.23
C LYS A 163 17.30 -11.43 5.31
N GLU A 164 17.73 -11.54 4.06
CA GLU A 164 17.67 -10.44 3.10
C GLU A 164 16.26 -10.38 2.56
N LYS A 165 15.44 -9.52 3.17
CA LYS A 165 14.17 -9.13 2.60
C LYS A 165 14.47 -8.09 1.54
N PHE A 166 14.42 -8.48 0.27
CA PHE A 166 14.63 -7.56 -0.84
C PHE A 166 13.64 -6.38 -0.85
N HIS A 167 12.44 -6.55 -0.28
CA HIS A 167 11.48 -5.47 -0.09
C HIS A 167 11.94 -4.44 0.95
N GLU A 168 12.72 -4.84 1.97
CA GLU A 168 13.29 -3.90 2.95
C GLU A 168 14.44 -3.07 2.34
N LYS A 169 15.08 -3.57 1.28
CA LYS A 169 16.15 -2.84 0.55
C LYS A 169 15.61 -1.88 -0.51
N GLY A 170 14.31 -1.91 -0.78
CA GLY A 170 13.68 -1.11 -1.83
C GLY A 170 13.82 -1.70 -3.24
N PRO A 171 13.18 -1.04 -4.24
CA PRO A 171 13.17 -1.50 -5.62
C PRO A 171 14.56 -1.40 -6.25
N ARG A 172 14.86 -2.32 -7.18
CA ARG A 172 16.11 -2.32 -7.97
C ARG A 172 15.84 -2.04 -9.43
N SER A 173 16.84 -1.48 -10.09
CA SER A 173 16.76 -1.24 -11.53
C SER A 173 16.71 -2.55 -12.31
N PHE A 174 15.98 -2.55 -13.43
CA PHE A 174 15.87 -3.69 -14.34
C PHE A 174 15.96 -3.24 -15.79
N GLU A 175 16.37 -4.16 -16.67
CA GLU A 175 16.42 -3.95 -18.11
C GLU A 175 15.05 -4.17 -18.76
N HIS A 176 14.80 -3.45 -19.86
CA HIS A 176 13.56 -3.56 -20.64
C HIS A 176 13.18 -5.03 -20.96
N GLN A 177 14.13 -5.81 -21.48
CA GLN A 177 13.93 -7.19 -21.91
C GLN A 177 13.48 -8.11 -20.77
N ARG A 178 14.03 -7.90 -19.57
CA ARG A 178 13.64 -8.69 -18.39
C ARG A 178 12.17 -8.48 -18.05
N ALA A 179 11.72 -7.23 -18.01
CA ALA A 179 10.31 -6.94 -17.73
C ALA A 179 9.39 -7.44 -18.84
N LEU A 180 9.81 -7.37 -20.11
CA LEU A 180 9.08 -7.93 -21.24
C LEU A 180 8.85 -9.44 -21.06
N PHE A 181 9.87 -10.22 -20.70
CA PHE A 181 9.71 -11.66 -20.50
C PHE A 181 8.77 -12.01 -19.35
N ILE A 182 8.86 -11.29 -18.23
CA ILE A 182 7.95 -11.47 -17.09
C ILE A 182 6.51 -11.10 -17.49
N PHE A 183 6.35 -10.01 -18.24
CA PHE A 183 5.06 -9.57 -18.77
C PHE A 183 4.43 -10.64 -19.69
N LEU A 184 5.20 -11.13 -20.67
CA LEU A 184 4.73 -12.20 -21.57
C LEU A 184 4.40 -13.49 -20.81
N PHE A 185 5.16 -13.82 -19.77
CA PHE A 185 4.82 -14.93 -18.89
C PHE A 185 3.44 -14.73 -18.25
N PHE A 186 3.14 -13.56 -17.71
CA PHE A 186 1.84 -13.32 -17.09
C PHE A 186 0.70 -13.31 -18.09
N CYS A 187 0.87 -12.67 -19.26
CA CYS A 187 -0.12 -12.74 -20.34
C CYS A 187 -0.42 -14.21 -20.69
N LYS A 188 0.60 -15.03 -20.94
CA LYS A 188 0.41 -16.45 -21.25
C LYS A 188 -0.30 -17.26 -20.16
N ASN A 189 -0.13 -16.93 -18.89
CA ASN A 189 -0.67 -17.74 -17.78
C ASN A 189 -2.03 -17.25 -17.26
N PHE A 190 -2.41 -16.01 -17.55
CA PHE A 190 -3.58 -15.37 -16.92
C PHE A 190 -4.50 -14.65 -17.91
N ASP A 191 -4.14 -14.56 -19.19
CA ASP A 191 -5.01 -14.05 -20.25
C ASP A 191 -5.38 -15.21 -21.18
N GLU A 192 -6.60 -15.72 -21.03
CA GLU A 192 -7.10 -16.84 -21.83
C GLU A 192 -7.12 -16.52 -23.33
N ALA A 193 -7.38 -15.26 -23.70
CA ALA A 193 -7.36 -14.83 -25.09
C ALA A 193 -5.94 -14.81 -25.66
N PHE A 194 -4.92 -14.73 -24.81
CA PHE A 194 -3.52 -14.70 -25.23
C PHE A 194 -3.08 -15.99 -25.94
N GLU A 195 -3.64 -17.14 -25.57
CA GLU A 195 -3.33 -18.41 -26.24
C GLU A 195 -3.86 -18.45 -27.68
N ASP A 196 -4.94 -17.71 -27.97
CA ASP A 196 -5.58 -17.69 -29.29
C ASP A 196 -4.85 -16.81 -30.32
N PHE A 197 -4.03 -15.85 -29.87
CA PHE A 197 -3.42 -14.88 -30.79
C PHE A 197 -2.18 -15.38 -31.56
N GLY A 198 -1.74 -16.63 -31.34
CA GLY A 198 -0.68 -17.26 -32.13
C GLY A 198 0.65 -16.49 -32.18
N SER A 199 1.50 -16.80 -33.17
CA SER A 199 2.80 -16.16 -33.38
C SER A 199 2.74 -14.71 -33.87
N ASP A 200 1.55 -14.22 -34.22
CA ASP A 200 1.33 -12.94 -34.91
C ASP A 200 0.89 -11.82 -33.95
N PHE A 201 0.76 -12.12 -32.65
CA PHE A 201 0.43 -11.13 -31.63
C PHE A 201 1.62 -10.21 -31.33
N GLN A 202 1.66 -9.07 -32.00
CA GLN A 202 2.66 -8.04 -31.74
C GLN A 202 2.19 -7.11 -30.62
N ILE A 203 2.68 -7.32 -29.40
CA ILE A 203 2.47 -6.38 -28.29
C ILE A 203 3.54 -5.30 -28.34
N ASP A 204 3.12 -4.04 -28.42
CA ASP A 204 4.00 -2.89 -28.22
C ASP A 204 4.24 -2.65 -26.73
N PHE A 205 5.10 -3.48 -26.14
CA PHE A 205 5.48 -3.34 -24.73
C PHE A 205 6.29 -2.06 -24.48
N THR A 206 7.00 -1.55 -25.48
CA THR A 206 7.74 -0.29 -25.38
C THR A 206 6.80 0.88 -25.13
N SER A 207 5.71 0.97 -25.89
CA SER A 207 4.66 1.97 -25.65
C SER A 207 4.04 1.85 -24.25
N GLN A 208 3.78 0.62 -23.78
CA GLN A 208 3.28 0.39 -22.41
C GLN A 208 4.27 0.91 -21.35
N ILE A 209 5.57 0.63 -21.49
CA ILE A 209 6.58 1.12 -20.56
C ILE A 209 6.66 2.65 -20.57
N THR A 210 6.62 3.28 -21.74
CA THR A 210 6.61 4.76 -21.86
C THR A 210 5.41 5.36 -21.13
N HIS A 211 4.21 4.83 -21.35
CA HIS A 211 3.02 5.30 -20.64
C HIS A 211 3.14 5.13 -19.11
N LEU A 212 3.74 4.05 -18.64
CA LEU A 212 3.97 3.85 -17.21
C LEU A 212 5.01 4.81 -16.62
N VAL A 213 6.00 5.22 -17.40
CA VAL A 213 6.95 6.29 -17.01
C VAL A 213 6.23 7.63 -16.95
N ASP A 214 5.45 7.98 -17.98
CA ASP A 214 4.70 9.23 -18.04
C ASP A 214 3.65 9.34 -16.92
N ALA A 215 3.01 8.23 -16.55
CA ALA A 215 2.07 8.14 -15.44
C ALA A 215 2.75 8.15 -14.05
N GLY A 216 4.08 8.19 -13.99
CA GLY A 216 4.83 8.19 -12.72
C GLY A 216 4.83 6.86 -11.96
N LEU A 217 4.49 5.75 -12.63
CA LEU A 217 4.53 4.39 -12.06
C LEU A 217 5.90 3.74 -12.24
N LEU A 218 6.68 4.20 -13.22
CA LEU A 218 8.07 3.82 -13.45
C LEU A 218 8.98 5.04 -13.49
N ARG A 219 10.28 4.81 -13.26
CA ARG A 219 11.33 5.81 -13.48
C ARG A 219 12.43 5.22 -14.34
N ILE A 220 12.95 6.01 -15.27
CA ILE A 220 14.21 5.72 -15.98
C ILE A 220 15.37 6.17 -15.08
N VAL A 221 16.30 5.27 -14.79
CA VAL A 221 17.44 5.52 -13.89
C VAL A 221 18.78 5.52 -14.61
N SER A 222 18.83 5.07 -15.86
CA SER A 222 19.98 5.26 -16.73
C SER A 222 20.13 6.73 -17.11
N ALA A 223 21.35 7.13 -17.49
CA ALA A 223 21.59 8.46 -18.04
C ALA A 223 20.72 8.68 -19.30
N SER A 224 20.25 9.91 -19.49
CA SER A 224 19.43 10.29 -20.66
C SER A 224 20.12 10.08 -22.00
N GLU A 225 21.45 10.01 -22.00
CA GLU A 225 22.29 9.75 -23.18
C GLU A 225 22.30 8.27 -23.59
N ASN A 226 21.91 7.37 -22.67
CA ASN A 226 21.87 5.93 -22.93
C ASN A 226 20.48 5.50 -23.45
N LEU A 227 20.23 5.80 -24.73
CA LEU A 227 18.98 5.45 -25.40
C LEU A 227 18.87 3.95 -25.73
N ASP A 228 20.00 3.24 -25.82
CA ASP A 228 20.02 1.84 -26.27
C ASP A 228 19.68 0.85 -25.16
N LEU A 229 20.13 1.11 -23.93
CA LEU A 229 19.95 0.21 -22.78
C LEU A 229 19.36 0.96 -21.58
N PRO A 230 18.10 1.43 -21.68
CA PRO A 230 17.46 2.10 -20.57
C PRO A 230 17.25 1.14 -19.40
N LEU A 231 17.58 1.62 -18.21
CA LEU A 231 17.29 0.94 -16.95
C LEU A 231 16.08 1.58 -16.29
N TYR A 232 15.14 0.74 -15.87
CA TYR A 232 13.88 1.17 -15.27
C TYR A 232 13.80 0.77 -13.81
N LEU A 233 13.01 1.49 -13.03
CA LEU A 233 12.74 1.23 -11.62
C LEU A 233 11.23 1.36 -11.38
N SER A 234 10.61 0.38 -10.72
CA SER A 234 9.21 0.47 -10.33
C SER A 234 9.04 1.38 -9.11
N LEU A 235 8.06 2.29 -9.19
CA LEU A 235 7.67 3.18 -8.10
C LEU A 235 6.39 2.70 -7.38
N CYS A 236 5.83 1.57 -7.82
CA CYS A 236 4.63 1.01 -7.24
C CYS A 236 4.88 0.45 -5.83
N GLY A 237 3.97 0.74 -4.90
CA GLY A 237 3.93 0.07 -3.59
C GLY A 237 3.40 -1.37 -3.69
N LEU A 238 3.75 -2.19 -2.69
CA LEU A 238 3.31 -3.60 -2.64
C LEU A 238 1.78 -3.74 -2.65
N ASP A 239 1.07 -2.92 -1.87
CA ASP A 239 -0.39 -3.00 -1.77
C ASP A 239 -1.08 -2.62 -3.08
N PHE A 240 -0.54 -1.61 -3.78
CA PHE A 240 -1.02 -1.25 -5.11
C PHE A 240 -0.80 -2.39 -6.10
N ALA A 241 0.41 -2.97 -6.15
CA ALA A 241 0.70 -4.10 -7.03
C ALA A 241 -0.18 -5.32 -6.73
N LYS A 242 -0.45 -5.62 -5.45
CA LYS A 242 -1.37 -6.70 -5.04
C LYS A 242 -2.82 -6.43 -5.49
N ARG A 243 -3.30 -5.18 -5.35
CA ARG A 243 -4.63 -4.79 -5.83
C ARG A 243 -4.75 -4.96 -7.34
N ILE A 244 -3.75 -4.54 -8.10
CA ILE A 244 -3.71 -4.73 -9.56
C ILE A 244 -3.72 -6.21 -9.92
N ALA A 245 -2.87 -7.04 -9.29
CA ALA A 245 -2.83 -8.49 -9.54
C ALA A 245 -4.18 -9.16 -9.31
N ARG A 246 -4.86 -8.87 -8.20
CA ARG A 246 -6.21 -9.39 -7.90
C ARG A 246 -7.26 -8.94 -8.91
N SER A 247 -7.11 -7.76 -9.50
CA SER A 247 -8.03 -7.27 -10.52
C SER A 247 -7.90 -8.01 -11.86
N ILE A 248 -6.74 -8.62 -12.13
CA ILE A 248 -6.49 -9.40 -13.35
C ILE A 248 -7.19 -10.76 -13.25
N SER A 249 -6.97 -11.48 -12.16
CA SER A 249 -7.60 -12.78 -11.90
C SER A 249 -7.63 -13.07 -10.40
N VAL A 250 -8.68 -13.77 -9.95
CA VAL A 250 -8.83 -14.23 -8.55
C VAL A 250 -7.71 -15.19 -8.14
N GLU A 251 -7.16 -15.94 -9.09
CA GLU A 251 -6.08 -16.90 -8.86
C GLU A 251 -4.69 -16.24 -8.83
N PHE A 252 -4.57 -15.01 -9.34
CA PHE A 252 -3.30 -14.30 -9.42
C PHE A 252 -2.93 -13.69 -8.06
N LYS A 253 -2.29 -14.52 -7.23
CA LYS A 253 -1.64 -14.10 -5.98
C LYS A 253 -0.20 -13.66 -6.24
N LEU A 254 0.04 -12.36 -6.24
CA LEU A 254 1.35 -11.76 -6.51
C LEU A 254 2.46 -12.33 -5.61
N GLU A 255 2.15 -12.63 -4.36
CA GLU A 255 3.09 -13.16 -3.37
C GLU A 255 3.76 -14.47 -3.82
N ASN A 256 3.08 -15.28 -4.63
CA ASN A 256 3.63 -16.53 -5.17
C ASN A 256 4.76 -16.31 -6.19
N TYR A 257 4.89 -15.08 -6.68
CA TYR A 257 5.88 -14.68 -7.68
C TYR A 257 6.94 -13.76 -7.09
N LEU A 258 6.97 -13.55 -5.77
CA LEU A 258 7.93 -12.68 -5.11
C LEU A 258 8.87 -13.48 -4.22
N TRP A 259 10.18 -13.28 -4.40
CA TRP A 259 11.21 -14.07 -3.71
C TRP A 259 11.07 -14.06 -2.18
N ASP A 260 10.76 -12.90 -1.59
CA ASP A 260 10.68 -12.75 -0.12
C ASP A 260 9.48 -13.46 0.54
N PHE A 261 8.44 -13.77 -0.24
CA PHE A 261 7.16 -14.25 0.28
C PHE A 261 6.95 -15.75 0.05
N VAL A 262 7.76 -16.38 -0.80
CA VAL A 262 7.69 -17.81 -1.06
C VAL A 262 8.50 -18.54 -0.01
N SER A 263 7.82 -19.22 0.91
CA SER A 263 8.47 -20.12 1.87
C SER A 263 9.28 -21.19 1.13
N ASP A 264 10.52 -21.41 1.55
CA ASP A 264 11.34 -22.53 1.07
C ASP A 264 10.56 -23.85 1.30
N CYS A 265 10.19 -24.49 0.20
CA CYS A 265 9.67 -25.87 0.20
C CYS A 265 10.81 -26.88 0.17
#